data_AF-A0AA97IHL2-F1
#
_entry.id   AF-A0AA97IHL2-F1
#
_cell.length_a   1.000
_cell.length_b   1.000
_cell.length_c   1.000
_cell.angle_alpha   90.00
_cell.angle_beta   90.00
_cell.angle_gamma   90.00
#
_symmetry.space_group_name_H-M   'P 1'
#
loop_
_entity.id
_entity.type
_entity.pdbx_description
1 polymer ?
#
loop_
_entity_poly.entity_id
_entity_poly.type
_entity_poly.pdbx_seq_one_letter_code
_entity_poly.pdbx_strand_id
1 'polypeptide(L)'
;MKRSYRAKILSIITMTLMAMALPVTTLALPNAKITGHRWLLSAIKSNRPPSGYLDLNNCSISKNIGDLPADKRTYRVSFAENFSYDPEDGSISTIMSRLYQQTLNLGETPVLISRPATVILTSRPQRESVTYQIVVSHNERTLMQLYECPWSTAVYLWKPKGTLFD
;
A
#
# COMPACT_ATOMS: atom_id res chain seq x y z
N MET A 1 66.94 5.46 -8.78
CA MET A 1 65.61 5.10 -9.35
C MET A 1 64.61 4.44 -8.34
N LYS A 2 64.62 4.76 -7.03
CA LYS A 2 63.73 4.10 -6.03
C LYS A 2 62.67 5.00 -5.36
N ARG A 3 62.67 6.33 -5.58
CA ARG A 3 61.73 7.27 -4.91
C ARG A 3 60.40 7.48 -5.63
N SER A 4 60.33 7.26 -6.95
CA SER A 4 59.13 7.54 -7.77
C SER A 4 57.98 6.52 -7.57
N TYR A 5 58.31 5.26 -7.28
CA TYR A 5 57.30 4.21 -7.08
C TYR A 5 56.52 4.34 -5.77
N ARG A 6 57.16 4.82 -4.70
CA ARG A 6 56.51 4.97 -3.39
C ARG A 6 55.41 6.04 -3.41
N ALA A 7 55.60 7.11 -4.17
CA ALA A 7 54.59 8.17 -4.33
C ALA A 7 53.38 7.69 -5.15
N LYS A 8 53.59 6.88 -6.20
CA LYS A 8 52.50 6.32 -7.00
C LYS A 8 51.65 5.32 -6.22
N ILE A 9 52.27 4.45 -5.42
CA ILE A 9 51.55 3.47 -4.58
C ILE A 9 50.74 4.19 -3.49
N LEU A 10 51.32 5.21 -2.85
CA LEU A 10 50.61 5.98 -1.82
C LEU A 10 49.41 6.73 -2.40
N SER A 11 49.55 7.30 -3.60
CA SER A 11 48.49 8.02 -4.30
C SER A 11 47.31 7.11 -4.69
N ILE A 12 47.57 5.87 -5.09
CA ILE A 12 46.54 4.88 -5.44
C ILE A 12 45.78 4.44 -4.17
N ILE A 13 46.49 4.21 -3.06
CA ILE A 13 45.86 3.81 -1.80
C ILE A 13 44.94 4.92 -1.28
N THR A 14 45.37 6.19 -1.35
CA THR A 14 44.52 7.33 -0.95
C THR A 14 43.30 7.50 -1.85
N MET A 15 43.42 7.26 -3.16
CA MET A 15 42.30 7.37 -4.10
C MET A 15 41.26 6.24 -3.87
N THR A 16 41.73 5.04 -3.50
CA THR A 16 40.86 3.90 -3.19
C THR A 16 40.14 4.07 -1.84
N LEU A 17 40.81 4.67 -0.84
CA LEU A 17 40.19 4.98 0.46
C LEU A 17 39.11 6.06 0.34
N MET A 18 39.29 7.05 -0.54
CA MET A 18 38.33 8.13 -0.74
C MET A 18 37.04 7.67 -1.44
N ALA A 19 37.12 6.63 -2.28
CA ALA A 19 35.94 6.03 -2.93
C ALA A 19 35.05 5.26 -1.92
N MET A 20 35.60 4.76 -0.80
CA MET A 20 34.82 4.09 0.25
C MET A 20 34.19 5.05 1.27
N ALA A 21 34.55 6.34 1.21
CA ALA A 21 34.02 7.39 2.09
C ALA A 21 32.86 8.18 1.46
N LEU A 22 32.37 7.75 0.28
CA LEU A 22 31.13 8.28 -0.25
C LEU A 22 30.00 7.75 0.65
N PRO A 23 29.19 8.63 1.29
CA PRO A 23 27.97 8.16 1.92
C PRO A 23 27.18 7.42 0.85
N VAL A 24 26.76 6.19 1.14
CA VAL A 24 25.79 5.50 0.30
C VAL A 24 24.53 6.35 0.39
N THR A 25 24.39 7.30 -0.53
CA THR A 25 23.14 8.01 -0.74
C THR A 25 22.20 6.99 -1.33
N THR A 26 21.59 6.17 -0.47
CA THR A 26 20.40 5.42 -0.83
C THR A 26 19.39 6.48 -1.26
N LEU A 27 19.20 6.61 -2.57
CA LEU A 27 18.06 7.32 -3.12
C LEU A 27 16.86 6.75 -2.38
N ALA A 28 16.15 7.60 -1.65
CA ALA A 28 14.87 7.22 -1.08
C ALA A 28 14.00 6.85 -2.28
N LEU A 29 13.88 5.55 -2.58
CA LEU A 29 12.94 5.05 -3.57
C LEU A 29 11.60 5.65 -3.15
N PRO A 30 11.01 6.58 -3.91
CA PRO A 30 9.72 7.13 -3.55
C PRO A 30 8.80 5.92 -3.44
N ASN A 31 8.16 5.74 -2.28
CA ASN A 31 7.26 4.62 -2.01
C ASN A 31 6.29 4.50 -3.21
N ALA A 32 6.58 3.57 -4.13
CA ALA A 32 5.92 3.60 -5.42
C ALA A 32 4.45 3.26 -5.21
N LYS A 33 3.56 4.21 -5.51
CA LYS A 33 2.11 4.01 -5.45
C LYS A 33 1.73 2.84 -6.35
N ILE A 34 0.98 1.89 -5.83
CA ILE A 34 0.41 0.78 -6.60
C ILE A 34 -0.87 1.28 -7.27
N THR A 35 -0.86 1.27 -8.61
CA THR A 35 -1.99 1.68 -9.44
C THR A 35 -2.40 0.53 -10.35
N GLY A 36 -3.23 -0.38 -9.84
CA GLY A 36 -3.81 -1.48 -10.62
C GLY A 36 -3.52 -2.87 -10.06
N HIS A 37 -4.36 -3.82 -10.48
CA HIS A 37 -4.30 -5.23 -10.06
C HIS A 37 -2.92 -5.86 -10.34
N ARG A 38 -2.36 -5.66 -11.54
CA ARG A 38 -1.07 -6.24 -11.93
C ARG A 38 0.06 -5.90 -10.94
N TRP A 39 0.08 -4.65 -10.48
CA TRP A 39 1.10 -4.16 -9.56
C TRP A 39 0.87 -4.66 -8.13
N LEU A 40 -0.39 -4.80 -7.71
CA LEU A 40 -0.74 -5.47 -6.45
C LEU A 40 -0.29 -6.94 -6.46
N LEU A 41 -0.59 -7.68 -7.54
CA LEU A 41 -0.17 -9.07 -7.71
C LEU A 41 1.35 -9.21 -7.66
N SER A 42 2.08 -8.33 -8.35
CA SER A 42 3.53 -8.30 -8.32
C SER A 42 4.08 -8.07 -6.91
N ALA A 43 3.51 -7.12 -6.15
CA ALA A 43 3.92 -6.85 -4.78
C ALA A 43 3.69 -8.08 -3.87
N ILE A 44 2.54 -8.73 -3.98
CA ILE A 44 2.21 -9.94 -3.23
C ILE A 44 3.13 -11.11 -3.58
N LYS A 45 3.36 -11.38 -4.88
CA LYS A 45 4.29 -12.44 -5.33
C LYS A 45 5.72 -12.23 -4.86
N SER A 46 6.12 -10.97 -4.63
CA SER A 46 7.42 -10.64 -4.06
C SER A 46 7.47 -10.73 -2.53
N ASN A 47 6.45 -11.31 -1.88
CA ASN A 47 6.28 -11.36 -0.43
C ASN A 47 6.35 -9.99 0.25
N ARG A 48 5.92 -8.94 -0.44
CA ARG A 48 5.88 -7.55 0.04
C ARG A 48 4.47 -6.97 -0.12
N PRO A 49 3.46 -7.55 0.55
CA PRO A 49 2.09 -7.08 0.44
C PRO A 49 1.98 -5.61 0.90
N PRO A 50 1.26 -4.76 0.13
CA PRO A 50 1.18 -3.33 0.42
C PRO A 50 0.12 -2.99 1.47
N SER A 51 0.26 -1.80 2.06
CA SER A 51 -0.76 -1.14 2.88
C SER A 51 -0.94 0.29 2.43
N GLY A 52 -2.04 0.92 2.82
CA GLY A 52 -2.32 2.29 2.44
C GLY A 52 -3.73 2.73 2.78
N TYR A 53 -4.33 3.51 1.89
CA TYR A 53 -5.64 4.12 2.10
C TYR A 53 -6.54 3.95 0.90
N LEU A 54 -7.84 3.98 1.18
CA LEU A 54 -8.90 4.01 0.19
C LEU A 54 -9.85 5.15 0.54
N ASP A 55 -10.05 6.07 -0.39
CA ASP A 55 -10.87 7.26 -0.23
C ASP A 55 -12.24 7.07 -0.87
N LEU A 56 -13.27 6.89 -0.03
CA LEU A 56 -14.64 6.64 -0.50
C LEU A 56 -15.29 7.85 -1.17
N ASN A 57 -14.73 9.05 -1.00
CA ASN A 57 -15.22 10.21 -1.73
C ASN A 57 -15.08 10.03 -3.24
N ASN A 58 -14.04 9.32 -3.66
CA ASN A 58 -13.71 9.00 -5.05
C ASN A 58 -14.28 7.66 -5.54
N CYS A 59 -15.12 6.99 -4.73
CA CYS A 59 -15.77 5.74 -5.09
C CYS A 59 -17.27 5.94 -5.43
N SER A 60 -17.78 5.09 -6.31
CA SER A 60 -19.22 4.95 -6.54
C SER A 60 -19.80 3.82 -5.69
N ILE A 61 -21.05 3.94 -5.27
CA ILE A 61 -21.76 2.85 -4.56
C ILE A 61 -22.44 1.98 -5.60
N SER A 62 -22.11 0.70 -5.60
CA SER A 62 -22.75 -0.31 -6.45
C SER A 62 -23.90 -1.03 -5.75
N LYS A 63 -23.86 -1.15 -4.42
CA LYS A 63 -24.92 -1.76 -3.62
C LYS A 63 -25.00 -1.15 -2.21
N ASN A 64 -26.21 -0.94 -1.71
CA ASN A 64 -26.46 -0.50 -0.34
C ASN A 64 -27.61 -1.33 0.26
N ILE A 65 -27.37 -1.98 1.38
CA ILE A 65 -28.36 -2.72 2.17
C ILE A 65 -28.49 -2.01 3.51
N GLY A 66 -29.70 -1.54 3.79
CA GLY A 66 -30.03 -0.70 4.93
C GLY A 66 -30.04 0.79 4.56
N ASP A 67 -30.74 1.58 5.36
CA ASP A 67 -30.98 3.01 5.09
C ASP A 67 -29.81 3.91 5.56
N LEU A 68 -28.58 3.43 5.41
CA LEU A 68 -27.40 4.23 5.75
C LEU A 68 -27.07 5.20 4.61
N PRO A 69 -26.73 6.46 4.92
CA PRO A 69 -26.18 7.37 3.94
C PRO A 69 -24.84 6.84 3.41
N ALA A 70 -24.52 7.25 2.19
CA ALA A 70 -23.24 6.96 1.56
C ALA A 70 -22.08 7.47 2.43
N ASP A 71 -21.11 6.59 2.72
CA ASP A 71 -19.88 7.00 3.36
C ASP A 71 -18.94 7.64 2.34
N LYS A 72 -18.26 8.70 2.76
CA LYS A 72 -17.35 9.51 1.95
C LYS A 72 -15.98 9.71 2.62
N ARG A 73 -15.69 8.91 3.65
CA ARG A 73 -14.46 9.00 4.43
C ARG A 73 -13.33 8.17 3.84
N THR A 74 -12.11 8.47 4.26
CA THR A 74 -10.90 7.72 3.89
C THR A 74 -10.55 6.69 4.97
N TYR A 75 -10.27 5.46 4.54
CA TYR A 75 -9.99 4.33 5.42
C TYR A 75 -8.64 3.71 5.12
N ARG A 76 -7.93 3.29 6.18
CA ARG A 76 -6.74 2.46 6.02
C ARG A 76 -7.14 1.08 5.53
N VAL A 77 -6.37 0.57 4.57
CA VAL A 77 -6.48 -0.78 4.02
C VAL A 77 -5.12 -1.47 4.06
N SER A 78 -5.09 -2.79 4.17
CA SER A 78 -3.84 -3.55 4.26
C SER A 78 -3.99 -4.95 3.66
N PHE A 79 -3.11 -5.30 2.73
CA PHE A 79 -2.93 -6.69 2.28
C PHE A 79 -1.85 -7.40 3.10
N ALA A 80 -1.16 -6.71 4.01
CA ALA A 80 -0.06 -7.27 4.78
C ALA A 80 -0.49 -8.18 5.93
N GLU A 81 -1.71 -7.98 6.43
CA GLU A 81 -2.23 -8.72 7.59
C GLU A 81 -2.87 -10.05 7.16
N ASN A 82 -3.71 -10.01 6.13
CA ASN A 82 -4.40 -11.18 5.61
C ASN A 82 -4.77 -10.94 4.14
N PHE A 83 -4.47 -11.88 3.25
CA PHE A 83 -4.94 -11.83 1.87
C PHE A 83 -5.12 -13.25 1.32
N SER A 84 -5.97 -13.37 0.29
CA SER A 84 -6.12 -14.58 -0.50
C SER A 84 -5.90 -14.27 -1.98
N TYR A 85 -5.45 -15.27 -2.73
CA TYR A 85 -5.34 -15.25 -4.18
C TYR A 85 -6.17 -16.41 -4.72
N ASP A 86 -7.12 -16.12 -5.61
CA ASP A 86 -7.88 -17.11 -6.33
C ASP A 86 -7.19 -17.42 -7.67
N PRO A 87 -6.70 -18.65 -7.88
CA PRO A 87 -6.02 -19.01 -9.13
C PRO A 87 -6.97 -19.16 -10.33
N GLU A 88 -8.28 -19.31 -10.11
CA GLU A 88 -9.25 -19.52 -11.20
C GLU A 88 -9.54 -18.22 -11.96
N ASP A 89 -9.79 -17.13 -11.23
CA ASP A 89 -10.09 -15.80 -11.82
C ASP A 89 -8.95 -14.77 -11.64
N GLY A 90 -7.89 -15.16 -10.93
CA GLY A 90 -6.75 -14.30 -10.63
C GLY A 90 -7.05 -13.21 -9.59
N SER A 91 -8.18 -13.28 -8.89
CA SER A 91 -8.57 -12.25 -7.93
C SER A 91 -7.69 -12.27 -6.68
N ILE A 92 -7.52 -11.08 -6.09
CA ILE A 92 -6.84 -10.89 -4.82
C ILE A 92 -7.84 -10.26 -3.88
N SER A 93 -8.01 -10.84 -2.70
CA SER A 93 -8.88 -10.27 -1.68
C SER A 93 -8.21 -10.16 -0.33
N THR A 94 -8.67 -9.22 0.49
CA THR A 94 -8.30 -9.10 1.91
C THR A 94 -9.55 -8.84 2.74
N ILE A 95 -9.56 -9.38 3.96
CA ILE A 95 -10.64 -9.21 4.92
C ILE A 95 -10.07 -8.58 6.18
N MET A 96 -10.65 -7.47 6.61
CA MET A 96 -10.29 -6.78 7.85
C MET A 96 -11.52 -6.71 8.77
N SER A 97 -11.36 -6.99 10.06
CA SER A 97 -12.46 -6.99 11.05
C SER A 97 -12.69 -5.63 11.73
N ARG A 98 -11.90 -4.62 11.35
CA ARG A 98 -11.97 -3.26 11.88
C ARG A 98 -11.77 -2.24 10.75
N LEU A 99 -12.58 -1.19 10.76
CA LEU A 99 -12.35 0.01 9.98
C LEU A 99 -11.43 0.95 10.77
N TYR A 100 -10.38 1.43 10.13
CA TYR A 100 -9.53 2.50 10.67
C TYR A 100 -9.72 3.75 9.84
N GLN A 101 -10.55 4.66 10.34
CA GLN A 101 -10.87 5.93 9.67
C GLN A 101 -9.73 6.93 9.87
N GLN A 102 -9.24 7.53 8.80
CA GLN A 102 -8.33 8.67 8.90
C GLN A 102 -9.09 9.92 9.37
N THR A 103 -8.61 10.58 10.43
CA THR A 103 -9.29 11.75 11.01
C THR A 103 -8.49 13.04 10.93
N LEU A 104 -7.17 12.96 11.05
CA LEU A 104 -6.25 14.11 10.96
C LEU A 104 -4.84 13.58 10.69
N ASN A 105 -3.97 14.42 10.11
CA ASN A 105 -2.53 14.17 10.11
C ASN A 105 -1.88 14.97 11.25
N LEU A 106 -1.20 14.29 12.18
CA LEU A 106 -0.36 14.91 13.22
C LEU A 106 1.10 14.61 12.90
N GLY A 107 1.86 15.61 12.46
CA GLY A 107 3.27 15.44 12.08
C GLY A 107 3.45 14.31 11.06
N GLU A 108 2.68 14.35 9.97
CA GLU A 108 2.66 13.33 8.90
C GLU A 108 2.12 11.94 9.30
N THR A 109 1.83 11.72 10.59
CA THR A 109 1.22 10.48 11.07
C THR A 109 -0.31 10.60 11.08
N PRO A 110 -1.04 9.73 10.37
CA PRO A 110 -2.49 9.77 10.38
C PRO A 110 -3.04 9.26 11.71
N VAL A 111 -3.91 10.05 12.34
CA VAL A 111 -4.72 9.64 13.48
C VAL A 111 -5.85 8.77 12.97
N LEU A 112 -6.00 7.60 13.56
CA LEU A 112 -6.98 6.60 13.16
C LEU A 112 -8.03 6.39 14.25
N ILE A 113 -9.31 6.48 13.90
CA ILE A 113 -10.40 6.01 14.75
C ILE A 113 -10.79 4.60 14.31
N SER A 114 -10.70 3.63 15.22
CA SER A 114 -11.11 2.26 14.97
C SER A 114 -12.60 2.07 15.23
N ARG A 115 -13.31 1.39 14.30
CA ARG A 115 -14.70 0.96 14.48
C ARG A 115 -14.84 -0.53 14.13
N PRO A 116 -15.66 -1.30 14.87
CA PRO A 116 -15.92 -2.69 14.54
C PRO A 116 -16.75 -2.75 13.23
N ALA A 117 -16.21 -3.42 12.23
CA ALA A 117 -16.85 -3.62 10.93
C ALA A 117 -16.06 -4.66 10.14
N THR A 118 -16.75 -5.54 9.42
CA THR A 118 -16.08 -6.45 8.49
C THR A 118 -15.94 -5.76 7.14
N VAL A 119 -14.70 -5.69 6.67
CA VAL A 119 -14.34 -5.05 5.41
C VAL A 119 -13.77 -6.10 4.48
N ILE A 120 -14.26 -6.13 3.25
CA ILE A 120 -13.76 -7.03 2.21
C ILE A 120 -13.31 -6.16 1.04
N LEU A 121 -12.04 -6.25 0.68
CA LEU A 121 -11.47 -5.54 -0.47
C LEU A 121 -11.05 -6.57 -1.51
N THR A 122 -11.56 -6.46 -2.73
CA THR A 122 -11.32 -7.42 -3.81
C THR A 122 -10.86 -6.72 -5.07
N SER A 123 -9.73 -7.17 -5.62
CA SER A 123 -9.16 -6.73 -6.89
C SER A 123 -9.20 -7.85 -7.91
N ARG A 124 -9.53 -7.55 -9.17
CA ARG A 124 -9.57 -8.51 -10.28
C ARG A 124 -8.73 -8.03 -11.48
N PRO A 125 -8.13 -8.92 -12.29
CA PRO A 125 -7.27 -8.56 -13.43
C PRO A 125 -7.93 -7.66 -14.48
N GLN A 126 -9.20 -7.88 -14.78
CA GLN A 126 -9.93 -7.18 -15.86
C GLN A 126 -10.62 -5.88 -15.40
N ARG A 127 -10.47 -5.49 -14.13
CA ARG A 127 -11.13 -4.30 -13.57
C ARG A 127 -10.15 -3.16 -13.33
N GLU A 128 -10.57 -1.96 -13.73
CA GLU A 128 -9.88 -0.70 -13.40
C GLU A 128 -10.25 -0.16 -12.01
N SER A 129 -11.12 -0.87 -11.29
CA SER A 129 -11.53 -0.59 -9.91
C SER A 129 -11.16 -1.74 -8.97
N VAL A 130 -11.10 -1.40 -7.68
CA VAL A 130 -11.16 -2.35 -6.58
C VAL A 130 -12.56 -2.28 -5.99
N THR A 131 -13.13 -3.43 -5.69
CA THR A 131 -14.41 -3.50 -4.98
C THR A 131 -14.12 -3.45 -3.47
N TYR A 132 -14.79 -2.54 -2.76
CA TYR A 132 -14.64 -2.36 -1.31
C TYR A 132 -15.99 -2.50 -0.63
N GLN A 133 -16.13 -3.52 0.20
CA GLN A 133 -17.36 -3.84 0.91
C GLN A 133 -17.19 -3.54 2.40
N ILE A 134 -18.16 -2.86 2.98
CA ILE A 134 -18.26 -2.65 4.42
C ILE A 134 -19.51 -3.37 4.92
N VAL A 135 -19.37 -4.21 5.93
CA VAL A 135 -20.46 -4.92 6.61
C VAL A 135 -20.43 -4.57 8.08
N VAL A 136 -21.55 -4.07 8.59
CA VAL A 136 -21.73 -3.71 10.00
C VAL A 136 -22.98 -4.40 10.52
N SER A 137 -22.86 -5.07 11.67
CA SER A 137 -24.00 -5.64 12.37
C SER A 137 -24.34 -4.78 13.58
N HIS A 138 -25.57 -4.29 13.67
CA HIS A 138 -26.07 -3.51 14.80
C HIS A 138 -27.53 -3.86 15.08
N ASN A 139 -27.87 -4.15 16.33
CA ASN A 139 -29.22 -4.49 16.79
C ASN A 139 -29.92 -5.54 15.90
N GLU A 140 -29.26 -6.68 15.68
CA GLU A 140 -29.74 -7.80 14.83
C GLU A 140 -29.94 -7.47 13.34
N ARG A 141 -29.66 -6.23 12.91
CA ARG A 141 -29.68 -5.83 11.51
C ARG A 141 -28.27 -5.83 10.93
N THR A 142 -28.15 -6.34 9.72
CA THR A 142 -26.90 -6.29 8.95
C THR A 142 -27.01 -5.19 7.90
N LEU A 143 -26.07 -4.25 7.97
CA LEU A 143 -25.92 -3.15 7.05
C LEU A 143 -24.73 -3.46 6.14
N MET A 144 -24.88 -3.22 4.84
CA MET A 144 -23.81 -3.48 3.88
C MET A 144 -23.74 -2.41 2.81
N GLN A 145 -22.56 -1.89 2.57
CA GLN A 145 -22.28 -0.96 1.48
C GLN A 145 -21.16 -1.51 0.62
N LEU A 146 -21.39 -1.58 -0.68
CA LEU A 146 -20.43 -2.02 -1.69
C LEU A 146 -20.03 -0.82 -2.55
N TYR A 147 -18.74 -0.55 -2.58
CA TYR A 147 -18.12 0.54 -3.32
C TYR A 147 -17.29 -0.01 -4.48
N GLU A 148 -17.32 0.68 -5.60
CA GLU A 148 -16.37 0.50 -6.71
C GLU A 148 -15.40 1.69 -6.68
N CYS A 149 -14.13 1.39 -6.44
CA CYS A 149 -13.09 2.39 -6.17
C CYS A 149 -12.03 2.34 -7.27
N PRO A 150 -11.97 3.34 -8.17
CA PRO A 150 -10.99 3.37 -9.24
C PRO A 150 -9.56 3.40 -8.71
N TRP A 151 -8.67 2.61 -9.32
CA TRP A 151 -7.26 2.54 -8.92
C TRP A 151 -6.52 3.87 -9.03
N SER A 152 -6.86 4.70 -10.01
CA SER A 152 -6.20 5.96 -10.30
C SER A 152 -6.48 7.03 -9.23
N THR A 153 -7.72 7.10 -8.75
CA THR A 153 -8.22 8.23 -7.95
C THR A 153 -8.61 7.88 -6.51
N ALA A 154 -9.07 6.65 -6.25
CA ALA A 154 -9.58 6.28 -4.92
C ALA A 154 -8.60 5.44 -4.09
N VAL A 155 -7.67 4.72 -4.74
CA VAL A 155 -6.79 3.75 -4.09
C VAL A 155 -5.37 4.29 -3.98
N TYR A 156 -4.83 4.27 -2.75
CA TYR A 156 -3.50 4.78 -2.41
C TYR A 156 -2.74 3.71 -1.62
N LEU A 157 -2.23 2.70 -2.33
CA LEU A 157 -1.44 1.61 -1.77
C LEU A 157 0.05 1.83 -1.99
N TRP A 158 0.86 1.52 -0.99
CA TRP A 158 2.29 1.79 -0.97
C TRP A 158 3.04 0.50 -0.66
N LYS A 159 4.20 0.31 -1.30
CA LYS A 159 5.10 -0.79 -0.94
C LYS A 159 5.70 -0.55 0.47
N PRO A 160 5.96 -1.59 1.27
CA PRO A 160 6.68 -1.46 2.54
C PRO A 160 8.06 -0.79 2.33
N LYS A 161 8.45 0.11 3.24
CA LYS A 161 9.75 0.80 3.22
C LYS A 161 10.88 -0.20 3.55
N GLY A 162 12.01 -0.15 2.84
CA GLY A 162 13.16 -1.05 3.05
C GLY A 162 13.59 -1.87 1.81
N THR A 163 13.28 -1.39 0.61
CA THR A 163 13.65 -2.00 -0.67
C THR A 163 15.15 -1.84 -0.94
N LEU A 164 15.92 -2.89 -0.64
CA LEU A 164 17.13 -3.20 -1.40
C LEU A 164 16.70 -4.05 -2.60
N PHE A 165 17.30 -3.80 -3.77
CA PHE A 165 17.14 -4.49 -5.05
C PHE A 165 16.00 -3.97 -5.94
N ASP A 166 16.44 -3.24 -6.97
CA ASP A 166 15.79 -3.07 -8.28
C ASP A 166 15.82 -4.39 -9.08
#